data_AF-A0AAD1HM42-F1
#
_entry.id   AF-A0AAD1HM42-F1
#
_cell.length_a   1.000
_cell.length_b   1.000
_cell.length_c   1.000
_cell.angle_alpha   90.00
_cell.angle_beta   90.00
_cell.angle_gamma   90.00
#
_symmetry.space_group_name_H-M   'P 1'
#
loop_
_entity.id
_entity.type
_entity.pdbx_description
1 polymer ?
#
loop_
_entity_poly.entity_id
_entity_poly.type
_entity_poly.pdbx_seq_one_letter_code
_entity_poly.pdbx_strand_id
1 'polypeptide(L)'
;MAEVFIVDRVVTAPGCGQTFIDSYLSGYAPGARDRGMELRDVLVSPPILFDDRPNVVTITWSLPSPQAWWQMTWQGRPDPTVARWWDGISELVVERSRSVATRSQDIDRTENSAPMPDPRAGSPAVGVTRLLDVVESERPRVLSALRTAADAGGPMRALLEPTEAGSRNGGDILVHLRFPDLNAWARSDFDDALRDPAITNVNGVTYRGTPLHRGAGTVYRALLLRVPPEVPADRVSAFEHELAMMPTYVSTIRAWQLSRVDNAIGNTGWTHVFEQEFTDVDGLMGPYLMHPVHWAVVDRWFDPETTDMIIRDRVCHSFCRTDGPVLS
;
A
#
# COMPACT_ATOMS: atom_id res chain seq x y z
N MET A 1 -11.52 20.60 7.86
CA MET A 1 -10.64 19.41 7.83
C MET A 1 -9.30 19.85 8.38
N ALA A 2 -8.64 19.00 9.16
CA ALA A 2 -7.36 19.36 9.79
C ALA A 2 -6.29 19.60 8.72
N GLU A 3 -5.49 20.64 8.92
CA GLU A 3 -4.31 20.91 8.11
C GLU A 3 -3.27 19.81 8.36
N VAL A 4 -2.58 19.42 7.29
CA VAL A 4 -1.54 18.38 7.33
C VAL A 4 -0.19 19.05 7.17
N PHE A 5 0.78 18.69 8.01
CA PHE A 5 2.14 19.17 7.95
C PHE A 5 3.07 18.07 7.47
N ILE A 6 3.90 18.35 6.47
CA ILE A 6 5.01 17.49 6.09
C ILE A 6 6.28 18.10 6.65
N VAL A 7 7.01 17.34 7.46
CA VAL A 7 8.25 17.76 8.12
C VAL A 7 9.41 16.96 7.55
N ASP A 8 10.22 17.62 6.74
CA ASP A 8 11.48 17.10 6.24
C ASP A 8 12.59 17.50 7.22
N ARG A 9 13.36 16.53 7.69
CA ARG A 9 14.57 16.76 8.48
C ARG A 9 15.76 16.22 7.72
N VAL A 10 16.73 17.09 7.46
CA VAL A 10 17.93 16.78 6.67
C VAL A 10 19.17 17.13 7.47
N VAL A 11 20.06 16.15 7.67
CA VAL A 11 21.41 16.38 8.16
C VAL A 11 22.31 16.58 6.95
N THR A 12 22.92 17.76 6.82
CA THR A 12 23.77 18.07 5.67
C THR A 12 25.16 17.49 5.83
N ALA A 13 25.88 17.32 4.72
CA ALA A 13 27.33 17.14 4.77
C ALA A 13 28.00 18.36 5.44
N PRO A 14 29.18 18.17 6.07
CA PRO A 14 29.96 19.28 6.61
C PRO A 14 30.18 20.40 5.60
N GLY A 15 29.92 21.66 5.98
CA GLY A 15 30.11 22.81 5.07
C GLY A 15 28.99 23.04 4.05
N CYS A 16 28.02 22.12 3.93
CA CYS A 16 27.03 22.16 2.85
C CYS A 16 25.71 22.84 3.23
N GLY A 17 25.58 23.41 4.44
CA GLY A 17 24.31 23.94 4.96
C GLY A 17 23.63 24.95 4.02
N GLN A 18 24.36 25.99 3.59
CA GLN A 18 23.82 27.03 2.71
C GLN A 18 23.53 26.48 1.31
N THR A 19 24.46 25.72 0.74
CA THR A 19 24.31 25.13 -0.59
C THR A 19 23.09 24.21 -0.65
N PHE A 20 22.84 23.42 0.39
CA PHE A 20 21.65 22.58 0.48
C PHE A 20 20.37 23.42 0.49
N ILE A 21 20.30 24.48 1.31
CA ILE A 21 19.12 25.36 1.41
C ILE A 21 18.83 26.01 0.05
N ASP A 22 19.85 26.57 -0.60
CA ASP A 22 19.70 27.21 -1.91
C ASP A 22 19.25 26.22 -2.97
N SER A 23 19.85 25.02 -2.99
CA SER A 23 19.46 23.94 -3.91
C SER A 23 18.02 23.48 -3.67
N TYR A 24 17.61 23.35 -2.41
CA TYR A 24 16.25 22.95 -2.03
C TYR A 24 15.21 23.98 -2.46
N LEU A 25 15.46 25.26 -2.18
CA LEU A 25 14.52 26.35 -2.48
C LEU A 25 14.40 26.64 -3.98
N SER A 26 15.49 26.46 -4.74
CA SER A 26 15.50 26.69 -6.19
C SER A 26 15.10 25.46 -7.00
N GLY A 27 15.38 24.25 -6.52
CA GLY A 27 15.16 23.00 -7.25
C GLY A 27 13.91 22.23 -6.83
N TYR A 28 13.76 21.91 -5.55
CA TYR A 28 12.66 21.07 -5.07
C TYR A 28 11.39 21.87 -4.77
N ALA A 29 11.54 23.01 -4.09
CA ALA A 29 10.41 23.80 -3.59
C ALA A 29 9.41 24.27 -4.68
N PRO A 30 9.81 24.64 -5.91
CA PRO A 30 8.86 24.99 -6.96
C PRO A 30 7.94 23.82 -7.31
N GLY A 31 8.48 22.63 -7.56
CA GLY A 31 7.67 21.45 -7.87
C GLY A 31 6.78 21.02 -6.70
N ALA A 32 7.24 21.16 -5.46
CA ALA A 32 6.41 20.94 -4.28
C ALA A 32 5.20 21.90 -4.22
N ARG A 33 5.40 23.18 -4.55
CA ARG A 33 4.31 24.16 -4.66
C ARG A 33 3.33 23.84 -5.79
N ASP A 34 3.83 23.38 -6.93
CA ASP A 34 2.99 22.95 -8.06
C ASP A 34 2.11 21.75 -7.67
N ARG A 35 2.61 20.87 -6.78
CA ARG A 35 1.83 19.77 -6.16
C ARG A 35 0.88 20.23 -5.05
N GLY A 36 0.80 21.52 -4.75
CA GLY A 36 -0.13 22.12 -3.79
C GLY A 36 0.40 22.32 -2.37
N MET A 37 1.70 22.12 -2.14
CA MET A 37 2.32 22.31 -0.82
C MET A 37 2.63 23.78 -0.56
N GLU A 38 2.29 24.29 0.63
CA GLU A 38 2.67 25.64 1.08
C GLU A 38 3.90 25.55 1.99
N LEU A 39 4.99 26.25 1.65
CA LEU A 39 6.20 26.28 2.47
C LEU A 39 5.93 27.14 3.72
N ARG A 40 6.06 26.55 4.92
CA ARG A 40 5.88 27.26 6.19
C ARG A 40 7.21 27.78 6.73
N ASP A 41 8.15 26.88 6.96
CA ASP A 41 9.39 27.18 7.67
C ASP A 41 10.57 26.43 7.05
N VAL A 42 11.74 27.08 7.10
CA VAL A 42 13.05 26.45 6.87
C VAL A 42 13.93 26.83 8.06
N LEU A 43 14.18 25.88 8.94
CA LEU A 43 14.91 26.09 10.19
C LEU A 43 16.28 25.41 10.11
N VAL A 44 17.31 26.10 10.59
CA VAL A 44 18.68 25.56 10.66
C VAL A 44 19.07 25.39 12.13
N SER A 45 19.58 24.20 12.46
CA SER A 45 20.07 23.87 13.79
C SER A 45 21.50 23.33 13.75
N PRO A 46 22.41 23.84 14.61
CA PRO A 46 22.24 25.07 15.39
C PRO A 46 22.05 26.30 14.47
N PRO A 47 21.63 27.47 14.99
CA PRO A 47 21.35 28.67 14.18
C PRO A 47 22.63 29.38 13.70
N ILE A 48 23.56 28.60 13.14
CA ILE A 48 24.85 29.01 12.59
C ILE A 48 25.14 28.06 11.43
N LEU A 49 25.53 28.59 10.28
CA LEU A 49 26.04 27.78 9.16
C LEU A 49 27.51 27.49 9.42
N PHE A 50 27.87 26.20 9.44
CA PHE A 50 29.26 25.80 9.62
C PHE A 50 29.92 25.48 8.30
N ASP A 51 31.21 25.79 8.19
CA ASP A 51 32.04 25.44 7.03
C ASP A 51 32.65 24.03 7.12
N ASP A 52 32.69 23.43 8.32
CA ASP A 52 33.46 22.22 8.61
C ASP A 52 32.68 21.12 9.33
N ARG A 53 31.39 21.33 9.61
CA ARG A 53 30.54 20.35 10.30
C ARG A 53 29.09 20.40 9.82
N PRO A 54 28.29 19.34 10.08
CA PRO A 54 26.91 19.26 9.63
C PRO A 54 26.00 20.32 10.24
N ASN A 55 24.97 20.69 9.48
CA ASN A 55 23.77 21.36 9.97
C ASN A 55 22.59 20.40 9.91
N VAL A 56 21.58 20.62 10.76
CA VAL A 56 20.26 20.01 10.61
C VAL A 56 19.32 21.07 10.04
N VAL A 57 18.80 20.84 8.84
CA VAL A 57 17.78 21.68 8.21
C VAL A 57 16.42 21.00 8.37
N THR A 58 15.47 21.69 9.00
CA THR A 58 14.09 21.23 9.16
C THR A 58 13.20 22.09 8.27
N ILE A 59 12.53 21.46 7.31
CA ILE A 59 11.61 22.12 6.40
C ILE A 59 10.19 21.66 6.70
N THR A 60 9.30 22.62 6.93
CA THR A 60 7.89 22.35 7.17
C THR A 60 7.06 22.83 5.99
N TRP A 61 6.26 21.94 5.44
CA TRP A 61 5.23 22.23 4.46
C TRP A 61 3.85 22.00 5.05
N SER A 62 2.85 22.68 4.52
CA SER A 62 1.45 22.45 4.88
C SER A 62 0.57 22.18 3.66
N LEU A 63 -0.46 21.37 3.89
CA LEU A 63 -1.53 21.05 2.96
C LEU A 63 -2.88 21.23 3.68
N PRO A 64 -3.92 21.73 2.99
CA PRO A 64 -5.17 22.12 3.65
C PRO A 64 -6.02 20.94 4.15
N SER A 65 -5.70 19.70 3.75
CA SER A 65 -6.45 18.51 4.17
C SER A 65 -5.70 17.21 3.82
N PRO A 66 -6.10 16.06 4.39
CA PRO A 66 -5.60 14.76 3.95
C PRO A 66 -5.92 14.43 2.49
N GLN A 67 -7.01 14.98 1.94
CA GLN A 67 -7.34 14.84 0.52
C GLN A 67 -6.30 15.54 -0.36
N ALA A 68 -5.87 16.75 0.03
CA ALA A 68 -4.81 17.48 -0.66
C ALA A 68 -3.47 16.75 -0.55
N TRP A 69 -3.21 16.10 0.59
CA TRP A 69 -2.06 15.22 0.75
C TRP A 69 -2.08 14.06 -0.26
N TRP A 70 -3.20 13.36 -0.42
CA TRP A 70 -3.31 12.30 -1.43
C TRP A 70 -3.14 12.82 -2.86
N GLN A 71 -3.72 13.98 -3.18
CA GLN A 71 -3.55 14.62 -4.49
C GLN A 71 -2.08 14.95 -4.77
N MET A 72 -1.34 15.45 -3.78
CA MET A 72 0.09 15.69 -3.88
C MET A 72 0.85 14.36 -4.11
N THR A 73 0.59 13.33 -3.30
CA THR A 73 1.27 12.03 -3.42
C THR A 73 0.99 11.34 -4.75
N TRP A 74 -0.24 11.42 -5.27
CA TRP A 74 -0.58 10.83 -6.58
C TRP A 74 0.09 11.54 -7.75
N GLN A 75 0.38 12.84 -7.63
CA GLN A 75 1.16 13.58 -8.63
C GLN A 75 2.66 13.26 -8.52
N GLY A 76 3.21 13.18 -7.30
CA GLY A 76 4.64 12.96 -7.07
C GLY A 76 5.09 11.52 -7.35
N ARG A 77 4.28 10.52 -6.97
CA ARG A 77 4.65 9.09 -7.06
C ARG A 77 5.06 8.62 -8.46
N PRO A 78 4.36 8.96 -9.56
CA PRO A 78 4.78 8.56 -10.90
C PRO A 78 5.85 9.48 -11.50
N ASP A 79 6.20 10.60 -10.85
CA ASP A 79 7.13 11.59 -11.39
C ASP A 79 8.60 11.27 -11.05
N PRO A 80 9.41 10.81 -12.02
CA PRO A 80 10.80 10.48 -11.76
C PRO A 80 11.67 11.71 -11.52
N THR A 81 11.20 12.93 -11.79
CA THR A 81 11.97 14.16 -11.54
C THR A 81 12.22 14.38 -10.05
N VAL A 82 11.28 13.99 -9.19
CA VAL A 82 11.41 14.15 -7.74
C VAL A 82 12.54 13.28 -7.19
N ALA A 83 12.54 11.98 -7.55
CA ALA A 83 13.60 11.07 -7.14
C ALA A 83 14.97 11.49 -7.69
N ARG A 84 15.04 11.83 -8.99
CA ARG A 84 16.28 12.29 -9.63
C ARG A 84 16.85 13.56 -9.01
N TRP A 85 16.01 14.46 -8.54
CA TRP A 85 16.47 15.67 -7.87
C TRP A 85 17.15 15.34 -6.54
N TRP A 86 16.54 14.47 -5.72
CA TRP A 86 17.15 14.02 -4.46
C TRP A 86 18.47 13.28 -4.69
N ASP A 87 18.53 12.42 -5.71
CA ASP A 87 19.78 11.74 -6.09
C ASP A 87 20.87 12.74 -6.51
N GLY A 88 20.48 13.78 -7.26
CA GLY A 88 21.40 14.83 -7.74
C GLY A 88 22.00 15.70 -6.64
N ILE A 89 21.39 15.77 -5.45
CA ILE A 89 21.93 16.51 -4.30
C ILE A 89 22.44 15.60 -3.18
N SER A 90 22.58 14.30 -3.45
CA SER A 90 22.94 13.30 -2.44
C SER A 90 24.25 13.60 -1.71
N GLU A 91 25.24 14.20 -2.39
CA GLU A 91 26.52 14.60 -1.78
C GLU A 91 26.37 15.71 -0.72
N LEU A 92 25.27 16.47 -0.75
CA LEU A 92 24.99 17.52 0.25
C LEU A 92 24.33 16.96 1.52
N VAL A 93 23.93 15.68 1.53
CA VAL A 93 23.06 15.08 2.54
C VAL A 93 23.71 13.86 3.18
N VAL A 94 23.83 13.87 4.51
CA VAL A 94 24.26 12.71 5.31
C VAL A 94 23.07 11.82 5.66
N GLU A 95 21.96 12.43 6.06
CA GLU A 95 20.76 11.73 6.51
C GLU A 95 19.53 12.57 6.14
N ARG A 96 18.44 11.92 5.71
CA ARG A 96 17.15 12.58 5.55
C ARG A 96 16.02 11.72 6.11
N SER A 97 15.01 12.37 6.66
CA SER A 97 13.77 11.74 7.10
C SER A 97 12.58 12.65 6.79
N ARG A 98 11.45 12.05 6.43
CA ARG A 98 10.17 12.74 6.26
C ARG A 98 9.17 12.18 7.25
N SER A 99 8.42 13.07 7.91
CA SER A 99 7.31 12.70 8.76
C SER A 99 6.09 13.57 8.45
N VAL A 100 4.91 13.11 8.85
CA VAL A 100 3.66 13.85 8.67
C VAL A 100 3.04 14.11 10.03
N ALA A 101 2.54 15.33 10.24
CA ALA A 101 2.03 15.81 11.51
C ALA A 101 0.70 16.54 11.34
N THR A 102 -0.01 16.68 12.46
CA THR A 102 -1.16 17.56 12.63
C THR A 102 -0.92 18.43 13.86
N ARG A 103 -1.69 19.51 14.04
CA ARG A 103 -1.61 20.26 15.29
C ARG A 103 -2.14 19.42 16.45
N SER A 104 -1.56 19.60 17.63
CA SER A 104 -1.97 18.88 18.85
C SER A 104 -3.44 19.12 19.24
N GLN A 105 -3.99 20.28 18.88
CA GLN A 105 -5.39 20.65 19.10
C GLN A 105 -6.37 19.97 18.14
N ASP A 106 -5.88 19.51 16.98
CA ASP A 106 -6.68 18.91 15.90
C ASP A 106 -6.70 17.37 15.99
N ILE A 107 -6.03 16.78 16.99
CA ILE A 107 -6.05 15.34 17.26
C ILE A 107 -7.45 14.93 17.72
N ASP A 108 -8.09 13.99 17.02
CA ASP A 108 -9.33 13.38 17.48
C ASP A 108 -9.04 12.50 18.71
N ARG A 109 -9.46 12.97 19.88
CA ARG A 109 -9.29 12.25 21.15
C ARG A 109 -10.39 11.23 21.42
N THR A 110 -11.41 11.19 20.57
CA THR A 110 -12.56 10.27 20.68
C THR A 110 -12.39 9.01 19.85
N GLU A 111 -11.41 9.00 18.94
CA GLU A 111 -11.02 7.84 18.14
C GLU A 111 -10.37 6.78 19.04
N ASN A 112 -11.16 5.76 19.41
CA ASN A 112 -10.66 4.63 20.19
C ASN A 112 -10.17 3.53 19.24
N SER A 113 -8.93 3.11 19.44
CA SER A 113 -8.39 1.89 18.84
C SER A 113 -9.25 0.69 19.25
N ALA A 114 -9.83 -0.01 18.28
CA ALA A 114 -10.60 -1.22 18.55
C ALA A 114 -9.64 -2.36 18.90
N PRO A 115 -9.89 -3.13 19.97
CA PRO A 115 -9.04 -4.27 20.31
C PRO A 115 -9.00 -5.26 19.15
N MET A 116 -7.80 -5.76 18.86
CA MET A 116 -7.63 -6.80 17.87
C MET A 116 -8.33 -8.08 18.35
N PRO A 117 -9.10 -8.76 17.49
CA PRO A 117 -9.71 -10.01 17.86
C PRO A 117 -8.60 -11.03 18.16
N ASP A 118 -8.82 -11.88 19.16
CA ASP A 118 -7.92 -12.99 19.44
C ASP A 118 -7.81 -13.85 18.16
N PRO A 119 -6.61 -14.14 17.65
CA PRO A 119 -6.45 -15.07 16.55
C PRO A 119 -7.13 -16.39 16.93
N ARG A 120 -8.30 -16.64 16.34
CA ARG A 120 -8.98 -17.92 16.51
C ARG A 120 -7.99 -19.02 16.15
N ALA A 121 -7.96 -20.09 16.95
CA ALA A 121 -7.21 -21.30 16.67
C ALA A 121 -7.80 -22.05 15.45
N GLY A 122 -7.73 -21.43 14.27
CA GLY A 122 -8.00 -22.04 12.99
C GLY A 122 -6.69 -22.55 12.40
N SER A 123 -6.74 -23.74 11.80
CA SER A 123 -5.60 -24.23 11.01
C SER A 123 -5.39 -23.29 9.81
N PRO A 124 -4.15 -22.90 9.49
CA PRO A 124 -3.86 -22.07 8.33
C PRO A 124 -4.41 -22.72 7.06
N ALA A 125 -5.19 -21.97 6.29
CA ALA A 125 -5.70 -22.39 4.99
C ALA A 125 -4.75 -21.90 3.89
N VAL A 126 -4.81 -22.53 2.72
CA VAL A 126 -4.14 -22.06 1.51
C VAL A 126 -5.04 -21.04 0.81
N GLY A 127 -4.56 -19.81 0.67
CA GLY A 127 -5.18 -18.78 -0.14
C GLY A 127 -4.53 -18.71 -1.52
N VAL A 128 -5.34 -18.46 -2.54
CA VAL A 128 -4.93 -18.34 -3.93
C VAL A 128 -5.59 -17.09 -4.49
N THR A 129 -4.79 -16.12 -4.93
CA THR A 129 -5.29 -14.93 -5.64
C THR A 129 -4.77 -14.96 -7.08
N ARG A 130 -5.64 -14.69 -8.06
CA ARG A 130 -5.29 -14.47 -9.46
C ARG A 130 -6.00 -13.20 -9.93
N LEU A 131 -5.23 -12.30 -10.55
CA LEU A 131 -5.69 -11.05 -11.13
C LEU A 131 -5.43 -11.14 -12.63
N LEU A 132 -6.50 -11.19 -13.42
CA LEU A 132 -6.42 -11.54 -14.83
C LEU A 132 -6.80 -10.34 -15.69
N ASP A 133 -5.92 -9.96 -16.61
CA ASP A 133 -6.30 -9.09 -17.73
C ASP A 133 -6.84 -9.97 -18.87
N VAL A 134 -7.99 -9.62 -19.43
CA VAL A 134 -8.69 -10.44 -20.43
C VAL A 134 -9.17 -9.59 -21.60
N VAL A 135 -9.32 -10.21 -22.77
CA VAL A 135 -9.98 -9.57 -23.91
C VAL A 135 -11.42 -9.21 -23.51
N GLU A 136 -11.76 -7.92 -23.56
CA GLU A 136 -13.04 -7.37 -23.05
C GLU A 136 -14.27 -8.14 -23.56
N SER A 137 -14.34 -8.43 -24.87
CA SER A 137 -15.46 -9.15 -25.47
C SER A 137 -15.61 -10.60 -24.97
N GLU A 138 -14.51 -11.18 -24.48
CA GLU A 138 -14.44 -12.56 -24.00
C GLU A 138 -14.62 -12.66 -22.47
N ARG A 139 -14.60 -11.53 -21.74
CA ARG A 139 -14.66 -11.51 -20.28
C ARG A 139 -15.79 -12.36 -19.69
N PRO A 140 -17.06 -12.29 -20.18
CA PRO A 140 -18.13 -13.12 -19.63
C PRO A 140 -17.90 -14.62 -19.83
N ARG A 141 -17.34 -15.02 -20.98
CA ARG A 141 -17.02 -16.42 -21.30
C ARG A 141 -15.90 -16.94 -20.41
N VAL A 142 -14.81 -16.17 -20.29
CA VAL A 142 -13.67 -16.51 -19.43
C VAL A 142 -14.12 -16.62 -17.98
N LEU A 143 -14.90 -15.65 -17.47
CA LEU A 143 -15.42 -15.70 -16.11
C LEU A 143 -16.27 -16.95 -15.84
N SER A 144 -17.13 -17.35 -16.78
CA SER A 144 -17.92 -18.57 -16.68
C SER A 144 -17.04 -19.84 -16.64
N ALA A 145 -16.00 -19.89 -17.47
CA ALA A 145 -15.05 -21.00 -17.47
C ALA A 145 -14.26 -21.09 -16.17
N LEU A 146 -13.80 -19.95 -15.63
CA LEU A 146 -13.11 -19.89 -14.34
C LEU A 146 -14.03 -20.33 -13.19
N ARG A 147 -15.31 -19.93 -13.19
CA ARG A 147 -16.29 -20.39 -12.19
C ARG A 147 -16.49 -21.91 -12.25
N THR A 148 -16.62 -22.46 -13.46
CA THR A 148 -16.72 -23.92 -13.67
C THR A 148 -15.47 -24.65 -13.13
N ALA A 149 -14.28 -24.11 -13.38
CA ALA A 149 -13.03 -24.67 -12.88
C ALA A 149 -12.93 -24.59 -11.35
N ALA A 150 -13.35 -23.47 -10.75
CA ALA A 150 -13.39 -23.32 -9.30
C ALA A 150 -14.36 -24.33 -8.66
N ASP A 151 -15.56 -24.49 -9.22
CA ASP A 151 -16.56 -25.45 -8.72
C ASP A 151 -16.04 -26.90 -8.78
N ALA A 152 -15.37 -27.27 -9.87
CA ALA A 152 -14.75 -28.58 -10.02
C ALA A 152 -13.61 -28.83 -9.00
N GLY A 153 -12.85 -27.78 -8.67
CA GLY A 153 -11.78 -27.84 -7.69
C GLY A 153 -12.23 -27.97 -6.24
N GLY A 154 -13.48 -27.62 -5.93
CA GLY A 154 -14.06 -27.73 -4.59
C GLY A 154 -13.34 -26.93 -3.48
N PRO A 155 -13.06 -25.63 -3.67
CA PRO A 155 -12.48 -24.80 -2.62
C PRO A 155 -13.46 -24.62 -1.45
N MET A 156 -12.92 -24.35 -0.26
CA MET A 156 -13.71 -23.97 0.91
C MET A 156 -14.43 -22.64 0.69
N ARG A 157 -13.81 -21.71 -0.05
CA ARG A 157 -14.36 -20.41 -0.46
C ARG A 157 -13.86 -20.06 -1.84
N ALA A 158 -14.73 -19.48 -2.66
CA ALA A 158 -14.41 -18.96 -3.98
C ALA A 158 -15.06 -17.59 -4.17
N LEU A 159 -14.31 -16.66 -4.77
CA LEU A 159 -14.78 -15.37 -5.24
C LEU A 159 -14.20 -15.17 -6.64
N LEU A 160 -15.08 -15.01 -7.63
CA LEU A 160 -14.70 -14.78 -9.01
C LEU A 160 -15.61 -13.69 -9.57
N GLU A 161 -15.11 -12.47 -9.59
CA GLU A 161 -15.88 -11.29 -10.00
C GLU A 161 -15.05 -10.36 -10.88
N PRO A 162 -15.69 -9.58 -11.77
CA PRO A 162 -15.06 -8.44 -12.39
C PRO A 162 -14.55 -7.46 -11.33
N THR A 163 -13.42 -6.83 -11.59
CA THR A 163 -12.88 -5.81 -10.70
C THR A 163 -13.68 -4.52 -10.79
N GLU A 164 -13.83 -3.83 -9.66
CA GLU A 164 -14.48 -2.53 -9.60
C GLU A 164 -13.56 -1.39 -10.09
N ALA A 165 -14.19 -0.31 -10.56
CA ALA A 165 -13.50 0.91 -10.94
C ALA A 165 -12.72 1.50 -9.76
N GLY A 166 -11.47 1.92 -10.01
CA GLY A 166 -10.55 2.39 -8.97
C GLY A 166 -9.46 1.38 -8.61
N SER A 167 -9.57 0.13 -9.09
CA SER A 167 -8.48 -0.84 -9.05
C SER A 167 -7.27 -0.34 -9.86
N ARG A 168 -6.05 -0.69 -9.42
CA ARG A 168 -4.78 -0.27 -10.05
C ARG A 168 -3.94 -1.50 -10.30
N ASN A 169 -3.67 -1.83 -11.57
CA ASN A 169 -3.03 -3.09 -11.97
C ASN A 169 -3.77 -4.31 -11.40
N GLY A 170 -5.09 -4.21 -11.26
CA GLY A 170 -5.91 -5.16 -10.50
C GLY A 170 -6.40 -6.36 -11.30
N GLY A 171 -6.09 -6.44 -12.60
CA GLY A 171 -6.81 -7.31 -13.53
C GLY A 171 -8.18 -6.73 -13.90
N ASP A 172 -8.81 -7.37 -14.88
CA ASP A 172 -10.21 -7.24 -15.24
C ASP A 172 -11.12 -8.19 -14.42
N ILE A 173 -10.56 -9.34 -14.02
CA ILE A 173 -11.21 -10.34 -13.17
C ILE A 173 -10.34 -10.58 -11.94
N LEU A 174 -10.95 -10.50 -10.76
CA LEU A 174 -10.36 -10.93 -9.50
C LEU A 174 -10.87 -12.33 -9.17
N VAL A 175 -9.92 -13.24 -8.97
CA VAL A 175 -10.15 -14.58 -8.44
C VAL A 175 -9.48 -14.69 -7.07
N HIS A 176 -10.26 -15.09 -6.07
CA HIS A 176 -9.75 -15.57 -4.79
C HIS A 176 -10.35 -16.94 -4.48
N LEU A 177 -9.49 -17.93 -4.20
CA LEU A 177 -9.88 -19.28 -3.80
C LEU A 177 -9.20 -19.63 -2.47
N ARG A 178 -9.88 -20.42 -1.64
CA ARG A 178 -9.35 -20.90 -0.36
C ARG A 178 -9.49 -22.40 -0.24
N PHE A 179 -8.40 -23.09 0.07
CA PHE A 179 -8.31 -24.54 0.20
C PHE A 179 -7.82 -24.93 1.60
N PRO A 180 -8.15 -26.14 2.09
CA PRO A 180 -7.70 -26.58 3.41
C PRO A 180 -6.18 -26.77 3.47
N ASP A 181 -5.54 -27.19 2.37
CA ASP A 181 -4.10 -27.43 2.30
C ASP A 181 -3.59 -27.38 0.85
N LEU A 182 -2.27 -27.49 0.68
CA LEU A 182 -1.61 -27.44 -0.63
C LEU A 182 -1.94 -28.65 -1.51
N ASN A 183 -2.27 -29.81 -0.93
CA ASN A 183 -2.62 -31.00 -1.71
C ASN A 183 -4.01 -30.84 -2.33
N ALA A 184 -4.96 -30.25 -1.59
CA ALA A 184 -6.27 -29.90 -2.11
C ALA A 184 -6.16 -28.86 -3.22
N TRP A 185 -5.34 -27.82 -3.04
CA TRP A 185 -5.03 -26.86 -4.09
C TRP A 185 -4.43 -27.53 -5.34
N ALA A 186 -3.39 -28.34 -5.17
CA ALA A 186 -2.70 -29.00 -6.28
C ALA A 186 -3.59 -29.94 -7.10
N ARG A 187 -4.61 -30.56 -6.48
CA ARG A 187 -5.60 -31.42 -7.18
C ARG A 187 -6.72 -30.66 -7.88
N SER A 188 -6.84 -29.35 -7.66
CA SER A 188 -7.92 -28.56 -8.26
C SER A 188 -7.72 -28.31 -9.75
N ASP A 189 -6.47 -28.38 -10.22
CA ASP A 189 -6.04 -28.06 -11.59
C ASP A 189 -6.58 -26.70 -12.10
N PHE A 190 -6.94 -25.78 -11.20
CA PHE A 190 -7.58 -24.52 -11.56
C PHE A 190 -6.73 -23.68 -12.53
N ASP A 191 -5.41 -23.70 -12.34
CA ASP A 191 -4.48 -22.93 -13.17
C ASP A 191 -4.48 -23.41 -14.65
N ASP A 192 -5.07 -24.57 -14.99
CA ASP A 192 -5.28 -24.97 -16.39
C ASP A 192 -6.25 -24.06 -17.13
N ALA A 193 -7.26 -23.52 -16.44
CA ALA A 193 -8.20 -22.54 -17.00
C ALA A 193 -7.52 -21.20 -17.34
N LEU A 194 -6.36 -20.91 -16.73
CA LEU A 194 -5.59 -19.71 -17.02
C LEU A 194 -4.88 -19.76 -18.39
N ARG A 195 -4.88 -20.91 -19.07
CA ARG A 195 -4.31 -21.07 -20.42
C ARG A 195 -5.27 -20.62 -21.54
N ASP A 196 -6.45 -20.12 -21.19
CA ASP A 196 -7.38 -19.56 -22.18
C ASP A 196 -6.70 -18.40 -22.95
N PRO A 197 -6.69 -18.43 -24.30
CA PRO A 197 -5.98 -17.43 -25.09
C PRO A 197 -6.58 -16.02 -24.96
N ALA A 198 -7.79 -15.86 -24.42
CA ALA A 198 -8.37 -14.57 -24.12
C ALA A 198 -7.80 -13.94 -22.84
N ILE A 199 -7.07 -14.69 -22.00
CA ILE A 199 -6.34 -14.17 -20.85
C ILE A 199 -4.99 -13.66 -21.35
N THR A 200 -4.78 -12.35 -21.28
CA THR A 200 -3.59 -11.69 -21.85
C THR A 200 -2.48 -11.49 -20.83
N ASN A 201 -2.82 -11.43 -19.54
CA ASN A 201 -1.86 -11.33 -18.45
C ASN A 201 -2.45 -11.87 -17.14
N VAL A 202 -1.57 -12.39 -16.27
CA VAL A 202 -1.94 -12.89 -14.95
C VAL A 202 -0.91 -12.40 -13.92
N ASN A 203 -1.39 -11.76 -12.85
CA ASN A 203 -0.65 -11.61 -11.61
C ASN A 203 -1.26 -12.54 -10.57
N GLY A 204 -0.45 -13.38 -9.92
CA GLY A 204 -0.99 -14.36 -8.99
C GLY A 204 -0.08 -14.70 -7.85
N VAL A 205 -0.70 -15.09 -6.74
CA VAL A 205 -0.02 -15.52 -5.52
C VAL A 205 -0.73 -16.72 -4.90
N THR A 206 0.06 -17.59 -4.28
CA THR A 206 -0.39 -18.68 -3.40
C THR A 206 0.31 -18.48 -2.06
N TYR A 207 -0.44 -18.59 -0.96
CA TYR A 207 0.03 -18.24 0.38
C TYR A 207 -0.74 -19.03 1.43
N ARG A 208 -0.29 -18.96 2.68
CA ARG A 208 -0.96 -19.58 3.83
C ARG A 208 -1.24 -18.56 4.90
N GLY A 209 -2.37 -18.72 5.58
CA GLY A 209 -2.68 -17.90 6.73
C GLY A 209 -4.05 -18.16 7.32
N THR A 210 -4.32 -17.47 8.42
CA THR A 210 -5.60 -17.49 9.12
C THR A 210 -6.12 -16.06 9.16
N PRO A 211 -7.29 -15.77 8.59
CA PRO A 211 -7.82 -14.43 8.55
C PRO A 211 -8.37 -14.05 9.92
N LEU A 212 -8.21 -12.77 10.27
CA LEU A 212 -8.87 -12.16 11.41
C LEU A 212 -10.14 -11.47 10.94
N HIS A 213 -11.18 -11.49 11.77
CA HIS A 213 -12.43 -10.83 11.44
C HIS A 213 -13.14 -10.28 12.68
N ARG A 214 -13.87 -9.19 12.49
CA ARG A 214 -14.74 -8.54 13.48
C ARG A 214 -16.19 -8.40 12.98
N GLY A 215 -16.44 -8.79 11.74
CA GLY A 215 -17.77 -8.93 11.15
C GLY A 215 -17.67 -9.21 9.66
N ALA A 216 -18.80 -9.14 8.97
CA ALA A 216 -18.88 -9.29 7.53
C ALA A 216 -18.60 -7.96 6.80
N GLY A 217 -17.99 -8.04 5.62
CA GLY A 217 -17.95 -6.96 4.64
C GLY A 217 -18.67 -7.33 3.33
N THR A 218 -18.88 -6.34 2.47
CA THR A 218 -19.49 -6.50 1.13
C THR A 218 -18.54 -6.13 -0.01
N VAL A 219 -17.31 -5.75 0.31
CA VAL A 219 -16.24 -5.48 -0.66
C VAL A 219 -15.02 -6.26 -0.25
N TYR A 220 -14.50 -7.10 -1.15
CA TYR A 220 -13.23 -7.78 -0.98
C TYR A 220 -12.14 -7.04 -1.73
N ARG A 221 -10.97 -6.90 -1.11
CA ARG A 221 -9.78 -6.27 -1.68
C ARG A 221 -8.58 -7.20 -1.52
N ALA A 222 -7.78 -7.32 -2.58
CA ALA A 222 -6.45 -7.92 -2.55
C ALA A 222 -5.39 -6.88 -2.95
N LEU A 223 -4.33 -6.80 -2.16
CA LEU A 223 -3.15 -5.99 -2.43
C LEU A 223 -1.92 -6.90 -2.57
N LEU A 224 -1.33 -6.97 -3.76
CA LEU A 224 -0.08 -7.72 -4.00
C LEU A 224 1.12 -6.78 -3.95
N LEU A 225 2.13 -7.16 -3.17
CA LEU A 225 3.28 -6.33 -2.84
C LEU A 225 4.60 -7.07 -3.06
N ARG A 226 5.61 -6.34 -3.54
CA ARG A 226 6.97 -6.83 -3.69
C ARG A 226 7.92 -6.00 -2.85
N VAL A 227 8.56 -6.66 -1.88
CA VAL A 227 9.68 -6.14 -1.12
C VAL A 227 10.97 -6.64 -1.80
N PRO A 228 11.92 -5.76 -2.15
CA PRO A 228 13.20 -6.17 -2.70
C PRO A 228 13.99 -7.07 -1.73
N PRO A 229 14.71 -8.10 -2.23
CA PRO A 229 15.40 -9.08 -1.39
C PRO A 229 16.53 -8.48 -0.54
N GLU A 230 17.05 -7.31 -0.90
CA GLU A 230 18.08 -6.59 -0.13
C GLU A 230 17.55 -5.88 1.11
N VAL A 231 16.23 -5.78 1.29
CA VAL A 231 15.63 -5.10 2.45
C VAL A 231 15.87 -5.94 3.72
N PRO A 232 16.47 -5.36 4.78
CA PRO A 232 16.73 -6.06 6.04
C PRO A 232 15.46 -6.64 6.70
N ALA A 233 15.59 -7.81 7.32
CA ALA A 233 14.45 -8.56 7.87
C ALA A 233 13.70 -7.82 9.00
N ASP A 234 14.40 -7.00 9.78
CA ASP A 234 13.81 -6.13 10.81
C ASP A 234 12.96 -5.02 10.19
N ARG A 235 13.40 -4.44 9.06
CA ARG A 235 12.62 -3.47 8.29
C ARG A 235 11.38 -4.11 7.67
N VAL A 236 11.50 -5.34 7.13
CA VAL A 236 10.33 -6.11 6.66
C VAL A 236 9.35 -6.37 7.81
N SER A 237 9.84 -6.77 8.98
CA SER A 237 9.00 -7.05 10.14
C SER A 237 8.27 -5.79 10.64
N ALA A 238 8.94 -4.63 10.63
CA ALA A 238 8.32 -3.35 10.97
C ALA A 238 7.22 -2.97 9.97
N PHE A 239 7.48 -3.14 8.67
CA PHE A 239 6.48 -2.94 7.62
C PHE A 239 5.26 -3.87 7.79
N GLU A 240 5.49 -5.16 8.03
CA GLU A 240 4.41 -6.13 8.25
C GLU A 240 3.57 -5.76 9.47
N HIS A 241 4.23 -5.36 10.57
CA HIS A 241 3.55 -4.94 11.79
C HIS A 241 2.65 -3.72 11.56
N GLU A 242 3.18 -2.68 10.91
CA GLU A 242 2.43 -1.45 10.64
C GLU A 242 1.32 -1.64 9.61
N LEU A 243 1.51 -2.48 8.60
CA LEU A 243 0.44 -2.80 7.66
C LEU A 243 -0.68 -3.60 8.35
N ALA A 244 -0.32 -4.55 9.22
CA ALA A 244 -1.28 -5.37 9.97
C ALA A 244 -2.01 -4.60 11.08
N MET A 245 -1.49 -3.44 11.53
CA MET A 245 -2.12 -2.64 12.59
C MET A 245 -3.34 -1.84 12.09
N MET A 246 -3.43 -1.56 10.79
CA MET A 246 -4.47 -0.69 10.21
C MET A 246 -5.89 -1.00 10.68
N PRO A 247 -6.35 -2.27 10.76
CA PRO A 247 -7.70 -2.60 11.19
C PRO A 247 -8.00 -2.14 12.63
N THR A 248 -7.00 -2.03 13.50
CA THR A 248 -7.17 -1.47 14.85
C THR A 248 -7.81 -0.07 14.82
N TYR A 249 -7.52 0.71 13.79
CA TYR A 249 -7.96 2.10 13.66
C TYR A 249 -9.08 2.26 12.63
N VAL A 250 -8.99 1.56 11.49
CA VAL A 250 -9.97 1.66 10.41
C VAL A 250 -11.08 0.63 10.61
N SER A 251 -12.17 1.06 11.25
CA SER A 251 -13.32 0.22 11.62
C SER A 251 -14.11 -0.33 10.42
N THR A 252 -13.96 0.28 9.24
CA THR A 252 -14.54 -0.22 7.99
C THR A 252 -13.85 -1.48 7.50
N ILE A 253 -12.65 -1.83 7.98
CA ILE A 253 -12.01 -3.13 7.74
C ILE A 253 -12.64 -4.20 8.66
N ARG A 254 -13.42 -5.10 8.06
CA ARG A 254 -14.25 -6.10 8.75
C ARG A 254 -13.56 -7.46 8.89
N ALA A 255 -12.82 -7.87 7.87
CA ALA A 255 -11.96 -9.06 7.90
C ALA A 255 -10.65 -8.76 7.17
N TRP A 256 -9.55 -9.43 7.53
CA TRP A 256 -8.26 -9.20 6.91
C TRP A 256 -7.27 -10.34 7.14
N GLN A 257 -6.28 -10.45 6.25
CA GLN A 257 -5.16 -11.35 6.37
C GLN A 257 -3.95 -10.75 5.65
N LEU A 258 -2.85 -10.53 6.38
CA LEU A 258 -1.54 -10.25 5.79
C LEU A 258 -0.76 -11.57 5.74
N SER A 259 -0.19 -11.91 4.59
CA SER A 259 0.58 -13.15 4.42
C SER A 259 1.77 -12.94 3.52
N ARG A 260 2.87 -13.66 3.83
CA ARG A 260 3.96 -13.87 2.89
C ARG A 260 3.53 -14.85 1.81
N VAL A 261 4.03 -14.64 0.60
CA VAL A 261 3.71 -15.45 -0.58
C VAL A 261 4.63 -16.67 -0.62
N ASP A 262 4.04 -17.86 -0.78
CA ASP A 262 4.77 -19.11 -1.01
C ASP A 262 5.20 -19.25 -2.48
N ASN A 263 4.28 -18.91 -3.40
CA ASN A 263 4.50 -19.00 -4.83
C ASN A 263 3.83 -17.81 -5.54
N ALA A 264 4.59 -17.11 -6.38
CA ALA A 264 4.10 -16.04 -7.23
C ALA A 264 4.11 -16.48 -8.70
N ILE A 265 3.11 -16.05 -9.48
CA ILE A 265 3.06 -16.23 -10.93
C ILE A 265 2.84 -14.88 -11.61
N GLY A 266 3.23 -14.80 -12.89
CA GLY A 266 3.27 -13.57 -13.67
C GLY A 266 4.67 -12.97 -13.73
N ASN A 267 4.76 -11.68 -14.05
CA ASN A 267 6.03 -11.01 -14.30
C ASN A 267 6.72 -10.47 -13.04
N THR A 268 6.02 -10.47 -11.90
CA THR A 268 6.50 -9.93 -10.64
C THR A 268 6.62 -11.02 -9.59
N GLY A 269 7.79 -11.14 -8.95
CA GLY A 269 8.02 -12.00 -7.79
C GLY A 269 7.36 -11.43 -6.54
N TRP A 270 6.02 -11.49 -6.46
CA TRP A 270 5.25 -11.00 -5.32
C TRP A 270 5.69 -11.67 -4.02
N THR A 271 5.83 -10.88 -2.97
CA THR A 271 6.36 -11.32 -1.66
C THR A 271 5.31 -11.33 -0.56
N HIS A 272 4.31 -10.45 -0.67
CA HIS A 272 3.25 -10.32 0.31
C HIS A 272 1.91 -10.14 -0.40
N VAL A 273 0.86 -10.61 0.26
CA VAL A 273 -0.53 -10.30 -0.06
C VAL A 273 -1.21 -9.77 1.18
N PHE A 274 -1.95 -8.67 1.03
CA PHE A 274 -2.84 -8.17 2.06
C PHE A 274 -4.27 -8.22 1.57
N GLU A 275 -5.05 -9.12 2.15
CA GLU A 275 -6.47 -9.30 1.86
C GLU A 275 -7.29 -8.58 2.92
N GLN A 276 -8.35 -7.93 2.48
CA GLN A 276 -9.25 -7.19 3.37
C GLN A 276 -10.68 -7.27 2.86
N GLU A 277 -11.62 -7.29 3.81
CA GLU A 277 -13.02 -6.99 3.55
C GLU A 277 -13.40 -5.65 4.16
N PHE A 278 -14.12 -4.86 3.37
CA PHE A 278 -14.65 -3.56 3.79
C PHE A 278 -16.17 -3.62 3.95
N THR A 279 -16.71 -2.73 4.78
CA THR A 279 -18.17 -2.56 4.92
C THR A 279 -18.85 -2.42 3.56
N ASP A 280 -18.30 -1.57 2.70
CA ASP A 280 -18.75 -1.24 1.34
C ASP A 280 -17.63 -0.49 0.59
N VAL A 281 -17.91 -0.04 -0.64
CA VAL A 281 -16.95 0.71 -1.48
C VAL A 281 -16.60 2.06 -0.86
N ASP A 282 -17.57 2.74 -0.24
CA ASP A 282 -17.33 4.04 0.39
C ASP A 282 -16.42 3.91 1.61
N GLY A 283 -16.52 2.80 2.35
CA GLY A 283 -15.63 2.44 3.46
C GLY A 283 -14.18 2.27 3.03
N LEU A 284 -13.94 1.74 1.83
CA LEU A 284 -12.64 1.60 1.20
C LEU A 284 -12.14 2.93 0.61
N MET A 285 -12.99 3.66 -0.11
CA MET A 285 -12.60 4.86 -0.85
C MET A 285 -12.65 6.15 -0.01
N GLY A 286 -13.24 6.11 1.18
CA GLY A 286 -13.37 7.24 2.09
C GLY A 286 -12.60 7.00 3.40
N PRO A 287 -13.23 6.47 4.47
CA PRO A 287 -12.61 6.33 5.79
C PRO A 287 -11.24 5.64 5.76
N TYR A 288 -11.08 4.56 4.99
CA TYR A 288 -9.78 3.88 4.88
C TYR A 288 -8.69 4.76 4.27
N LEU A 289 -8.96 5.47 3.17
CA LEU A 289 -7.97 6.37 2.57
C LEU A 289 -7.70 7.59 3.45
N MET A 290 -8.72 8.11 4.11
CA MET A 290 -8.64 9.38 4.85
C MET A 290 -8.09 9.25 6.28
N HIS A 291 -8.00 8.03 6.81
CA HIS A 291 -7.53 7.81 8.17
C HIS A 291 -6.01 8.06 8.31
N PRO A 292 -5.53 8.80 9.34
CA PRO A 292 -4.11 9.10 9.55
C PRO A 292 -3.16 7.89 9.56
N VAL A 293 -3.58 6.76 10.14
CA VAL A 293 -2.80 5.50 10.05
C VAL A 293 -2.44 5.13 8.62
N HIS A 294 -3.29 5.43 7.64
CA HIS A 294 -3.03 5.06 6.26
C HIS A 294 -2.05 6.04 5.61
N TRP A 295 -2.39 7.32 5.54
CA TRP A 295 -1.57 8.29 4.82
C TRP A 295 -0.31 8.74 5.58
N ALA A 296 -0.30 8.75 6.91
CA ALA A 296 0.86 9.20 7.69
C ALA A 296 1.81 8.07 8.10
N VAL A 297 1.26 6.88 8.42
CA VAL A 297 2.06 5.76 8.96
C VAL A 297 2.34 4.71 7.90
N VAL A 298 1.33 4.25 7.15
CA VAL A 298 1.50 3.14 6.21
C VAL A 298 2.03 3.59 4.86
N ASP A 299 1.55 4.71 4.31
CA ASP A 299 1.91 5.11 2.94
C ASP A 299 3.39 5.47 2.78
N ARG A 300 4.11 5.78 3.87
CA ARG A 300 5.57 5.98 3.87
C ARG A 300 6.35 4.77 3.34
N TRP A 301 5.81 3.57 3.45
CA TRP A 301 6.46 2.37 2.89
C TRP A 301 6.37 2.30 1.36
N PHE A 302 5.53 3.15 0.74
CA PHE A 302 5.19 3.19 -0.68
C PHE A 302 5.53 4.52 -1.37
N ASP A 303 5.66 5.60 -0.61
CA ASP A 303 5.91 6.94 -1.13
C ASP A 303 7.41 7.15 -1.44
N PRO A 304 7.81 7.34 -2.70
CA PRO A 304 9.21 7.53 -3.10
C PRO A 304 9.84 8.80 -2.52
N GLU A 305 9.04 9.75 -2.06
CA GLU A 305 9.58 10.94 -1.41
C GLU A 305 10.05 10.68 0.03
N THR A 306 9.70 9.54 0.62
CA THR A 306 10.16 9.14 1.96
C THR A 306 11.44 8.29 1.88
N THR A 307 12.21 8.26 2.96
CA THR A 307 13.37 7.35 3.09
C THR A 307 13.03 5.96 3.57
N ASP A 308 11.77 5.74 3.93
CA ASP A 308 11.30 4.45 4.42
C ASP A 308 10.81 3.53 3.31
N MET A 309 10.62 4.03 2.10
CA MET A 309 10.06 3.25 1.01
C MET A 309 10.82 1.95 0.76
N ILE A 310 10.12 0.83 0.95
CA ILE A 310 10.59 -0.50 0.58
C ILE A 310 9.76 -1.12 -0.54
N ILE A 311 8.56 -0.60 -0.81
CA ILE A 311 7.72 -1.04 -1.93
C ILE A 311 8.03 -0.15 -3.14
N ARG A 312 8.98 -0.59 -3.96
CA ARG A 312 9.47 0.17 -5.13
C ARG A 312 8.73 -0.15 -6.42
N ASP A 313 8.26 -1.39 -6.55
CA ASP A 313 7.56 -1.85 -7.74
C ASP A 313 6.09 -1.41 -7.73
N ARG A 314 5.47 -1.45 -8.91
CA ARG A 314 4.02 -1.26 -9.04
C ARG A 314 3.29 -2.30 -8.19
N VAL A 315 2.34 -1.85 -7.38
CA VAL A 315 1.44 -2.73 -6.61
C VAL A 315 0.29 -3.19 -7.49
N CYS A 316 -0.27 -4.37 -7.20
CA CYS A 316 -1.62 -4.71 -7.64
C CYS A 316 -2.61 -4.36 -6.54
N HIS A 317 -3.51 -3.43 -6.81
CA HIS A 317 -4.64 -3.08 -5.95
C HIS A 317 -5.92 -3.48 -6.67
N SER A 318 -6.53 -4.59 -6.26
CA SER A 318 -7.75 -5.12 -6.88
C SER A 318 -8.86 -5.25 -5.85
N PHE A 319 -10.09 -4.90 -6.21
CA PHE A 319 -11.25 -5.12 -5.35
C PHE A 319 -12.52 -5.34 -6.16
N CYS A 320 -13.49 -6.00 -5.55
CA CYS A 320 -14.82 -6.23 -6.12
C CYS A 320 -15.87 -6.26 -5.00
N ARG A 321 -17.15 -6.11 -5.38
CA ARG A 321 -18.27 -6.37 -4.48
C ARG A 321 -18.44 -7.87 -4.27
N THR A 322 -19.01 -8.24 -3.13
CA THR A 322 -19.33 -9.62 -2.79
C THR A 322 -20.66 -9.71 -2.03
N ASP A 323 -21.43 -10.76 -2.31
CA ASP A 323 -22.73 -11.01 -1.68
C ASP A 323 -22.62 -11.64 -0.29
N GLY A 324 -21.42 -12.08 0.10
CA GLY A 324 -21.18 -12.68 1.40
C GLY A 324 -19.69 -12.65 1.78
N PRO A 325 -19.37 -12.99 3.04
CA PRO A 325 -17.99 -12.92 3.49
C PRO A 325 -17.11 -13.95 2.79
N VAL A 326 -15.89 -13.55 2.45
CA VAL A 326 -14.85 -14.29 1.72
C VAL A 326 -13.78 -14.82 2.69
N LEU A 327 -13.43 -14.02 3.70
CA LEU A 327 -12.42 -14.24 4.72
C LEU A 327 -13.01 -14.65 6.08
N SER A 328 -14.32 -14.53 6.30
CA SER A 328 -14.99 -14.96 7.53
C SER A 328 -15.95 -16.14 7.33
#